data_AF-A0A523S6C4-F1
#
_entry.id   AF-A0A523S6C4-F1
#
_cell.length_a   1.000
_cell.length_b   1.000
_cell.length_c   1.000
_cell.angle_alpha   90.00
_cell.angle_beta   90.00
_cell.angle_gamma   90.00
#
_symmetry.space_group_name_H-M   'P 1'
#
loop_
_entity.id
_entity.type
_entity.pdbx_description
1 polymer ?
#
loop_
_entity_poly.entity_id
_entity_poly.type
_entity_poly.pdbx_seq_one_letter_code
_entity_poly.pdbx_strand_id
1 'polypeptide(L)' 'MDQAEKDKLRVLLDYWVEHNTEHGEEFREWAEKAKSFGETGVHDGLMEACEEMGKANSSLLRALEKLKGD' A
#
# COMPACT_ATOMS: atom_id res chain seq x y z
N MET A 1 8.20 -19.84 15.01
CA MET A 1 6.94 -19.56 14.30
C MET A 1 6.31 -20.89 13.96
N ASP A 2 5.11 -21.13 14.47
CA ASP A 2 4.36 -22.32 14.10
C ASP A 2 3.89 -22.23 12.62
N GLN A 3 3.45 -23.35 12.05
CA GLN A 3 3.00 -23.39 10.65
C GLN A 3 1.75 -22.52 10.41
N ALA A 4 0.84 -22.46 11.38
CA ALA A 4 -0.36 -21.63 11.30
C ALA A 4 -0.04 -20.13 11.35
N GLU A 5 0.98 -19.71 12.10
CA GLU A 5 1.49 -18.34 12.11
C GLU A 5 2.10 -17.97 10.76
N LYS A 6 2.85 -18.88 10.11
CA LYS A 6 3.37 -18.68 8.75
C LYS A 6 2.25 -18.52 7.74
N ASP A 7 1.24 -19.38 7.78
CA ASP A 7 0.12 -19.32 6.85
C ASP A 7 -0.75 -18.09 7.09
N LYS A 8 -0.96 -17.70 8.36
CA LYS A 8 -1.60 -16.42 8.71
C LYS A 8 -0.81 -15.23 8.16
N LEU A 9 0.52 -15.22 8.29
CA LEU A 9 1.35 -14.14 7.76
C LEU A 9 1.26 -14.04 6.23
N ARG A 10 1.21 -15.17 5.51
CA ARG A 10 0.99 -15.17 4.05
C ARG A 10 -0.30 -14.45 3.68
N VAL A 11 -1.42 -14.80 4.33
CA VAL A 11 -2.72 -14.16 4.10
C VAL A 11 -2.68 -12.66 4.42
N LEU A 12 -2.02 -12.27 5.51
CA LEU A 12 -1.88 -10.86 5.90
C LEU A 12 -1.08 -10.05 4.89
N LEU A 13 0.01 -10.61 4.35
CA LEU A 13 0.85 -9.93 3.35
C LEU A 13 0.06 -9.66 2.06
N ASP A 14 -0.69 -10.65 1.57
CA ASP A 14 -1.56 -10.47 0.40
C ASP A 14 -2.65 -9.41 0.69
N TYR A 15 -3.32 -9.51 1.85
CA TYR A 15 -4.36 -8.55 2.27
C TYR A 15 -3.83 -7.11 2.38
N TRP A 16 -2.65 -6.90 2.97
CA TRP A 16 -2.09 -5.56 3.10
C TRP A 16 -1.70 -4.95 1.75
N VAL A 17 -1.23 -5.74 0.79
CA VAL A 17 -0.93 -5.24 -0.57
C VAL A 17 -2.21 -4.75 -1.25
N GLU A 18 -3.29 -5.52 -1.16
CA GLU A 18 -4.60 -5.13 -1.69
C GLU A 18 -5.08 -3.83 -1.02
N HIS A 19 -5.10 -3.80 0.31
CA HIS A 19 -5.62 -2.66 1.05
C HIS A 19 -4.81 -1.36 0.86
N ASN A 20 -3.48 -1.46 0.80
CA ASN A 20 -2.63 -0.32 0.48
C ASN A 20 -2.87 0.20 -0.95
N THR A 21 -3.23 -0.69 -1.89
CA THR A 21 -3.58 -0.28 -3.26
C THR A 21 -4.88 0.52 -3.24
N GLU A 22 -5.90 0.04 -2.52
CA GLU A 22 -7.17 0.77 -2.32
C GLU A 22 -6.93 2.15 -1.69
N HIS A 23 -6.11 2.23 -0.64
CA HIS A 23 -5.74 3.50 -0.03
C HIS A 23 -4.98 4.42 -0.99
N GLY A 24 -4.06 3.88 -1.79
CA GLY A 24 -3.34 4.65 -2.80
C GLY A 24 -4.28 5.24 -3.86
N GLU A 25 -5.31 4.51 -4.27
CA GLU A 25 -6.35 5.00 -5.18
C GLU A 25 -7.18 6.11 -4.53
N GLU A 26 -7.64 5.91 -3.29
CA GLU A 26 -8.38 6.93 -2.53
C GLU A 26 -7.56 8.22 -2.35
N PHE A 27 -6.26 8.11 -2.02
CA PHE A 27 -5.39 9.27 -1.90
C PHE A 27 -5.27 10.03 -3.22
N ARG A 28 -5.13 9.32 -4.34
CA ARG A 28 -5.08 9.94 -5.68
C ARG A 28 -6.37 10.67 -6.02
N GLU A 29 -7.52 10.07 -5.74
CA GLU A 29 -8.82 10.71 -5.96
C GLU A 29 -8.96 12.02 -5.17
N TRP A 30 -8.53 12.00 -3.90
CA TRP A 30 -8.56 13.19 -3.06
C TRP A 30 -7.49 14.21 -3.42
N ALA A 31 -6.33 13.80 -3.93
CA ALA A 31 -5.32 14.71 -4.44
C ALA A 31 -5.87 15.54 -5.60
N GLU A 32 -6.57 14.91 -6.55
CA GLU A 32 -7.21 15.61 -7.66
C GLU A 32 -8.32 16.56 -7.20
N LYS A 33 -9.12 16.17 -6.20
CA LYS A 33 -10.11 17.06 -5.57
C LYS A 33 -9.41 18.26 -4.91
N ALA A 34 -8.36 18.03 -4.12
CA ALA A 34 -7.60 19.10 -3.45
C ALA A 34 -7.05 20.12 -4.45
N LYS A 35 -6.47 19.63 -5.55
CA LYS A 35 -6.01 20.46 -6.67
C LYS A 35 -7.13 21.29 -7.28
N SER A 36 -8.32 20.73 -7.45
CA SER A 36 -9.49 21.44 -8.00
C SER A 36 -9.98 22.59 -7.12
N PHE A 37 -9.67 22.56 -5.81
CA PHE A 37 -10.02 23.62 -4.87
C PHE A 37 -8.85 24.59 -4.59
N GLY A 38 -7.72 24.45 -5.30
CA GLY A 38 -6.55 25.32 -5.19
C GLY A 38 -5.48 24.85 -4.17
N GLU A 39 -5.70 23.74 -3.48
CA GLU A 39 -4.83 23.22 -2.41
C GLU A 39 -3.69 22.37 -2.97
N THR A 40 -2.77 23.00 -3.71
CA THR A 40 -1.68 22.29 -4.42
C THR A 40 -0.74 21.56 -3.45
N GLY A 41 -0.43 22.15 -2.28
CA GLY A 41 0.41 21.49 -1.28
C GLY A 41 -0.23 20.24 -0.66
N VAL A 42 -1.56 20.22 -0.55
CA VAL A 42 -2.31 19.03 -0.08
C VAL A 42 -2.32 17.96 -1.17
N HIS A 43 -2.51 18.34 -2.43
CA HIS A 43 -2.36 17.43 -3.57
C HIS A 43 -0.99 16.74 -3.55
N ASP A 44 0.09 17.50 -3.41
CA ASP A 44 1.46 16.95 -3.45
C ASP A 44 1.69 15.94 -2.32
N GLY A 45 1.24 16.26 -1.10
CA GLY A 45 1.34 15.33 0.04
C GLY A 45 0.52 14.05 -0.14
N LEU A 46 -0.67 14.12 -0.73
CA LEU A 46 -1.49 12.94 -1.03
C LEU A 46 -0.89 12.08 -2.14
N MET A 47 -0.28 12.70 -3.16
CA MET A 47 0.44 11.98 -4.22
C MET A 47 1.70 11.30 -3.68
N GLU A 48 2.44 11.95 -2.77
CA GLU A 48 3.57 11.34 -2.07
C GLU A 48 3.12 10.13 -1.24
N ALA A 49 2.02 10.25 -0.48
CA ALA A 49 1.45 9.13 0.27
C ALA A 49 1.06 7.95 -0.64
N CYS A 50 0.50 8.23 -1.82
CA CYS A 50 0.20 7.21 -2.84
C CYS A 50 1.47 6.48 -3.32
N GLU A 51 2.55 7.21 -3.55
CA GLU A 51 3.84 6.62 -3.95
C GLU A 51 4.43 5.74 -2.85
N GLU A 52 4.39 6.20 -1.60
CA GLU A 52 4.87 5.44 -0.44
C GLU A 52 4.06 4.15 -0.22
N MET A 53 2.75 4.15 -0.46
CA MET A 53 1.95 2.91 -0.47
C MET A 53 2.43 1.93 -1.53
N GLY A 54 2.78 2.40 -2.73
CA GLY A 54 3.38 1.57 -3.78
C GLY A 54 4.74 0.97 -3.38
N LYS A 55 5.59 1.74 -2.70
CA LYS A 55 6.88 1.26 -2.15
C LYS A 55 6.67 0.23 -1.04
N ALA A 56 5.69 0.44 -0.18
CA ALA A 56 5.29 -0.51 0.84
C ALA A 56 4.85 -1.83 0.20
N ASN A 57 3.97 -1.77 -0.81
CA ASN A 57 3.49 -2.95 -1.55
C ASN A 57 4.63 -3.73 -2.19
N SER A 58 5.58 -3.04 -2.83
CA SER A 58 6.77 -3.68 -3.40
C SER A 58 7.59 -4.42 -2.34
N SER A 59 7.65 -3.88 -1.12
CA SER A 59 8.38 -4.50 0.00
C SER A 59 7.63 -5.69 0.59
N LEU A 60 6.30 -5.59 0.71
CA LEU A 60 5.43 -6.67 1.18
C LEU A 60 5.42 -7.86 0.20
N LEU A 61 5.34 -7.60 -1.10
CA LEU A 61 5.42 -8.63 -2.14
C LEU A 61 6.75 -9.39 -2.09
N ARG A 62 7.88 -8.68 -1.94
CA ARG A 62 9.19 -9.33 -1.75
C ARG A 62 9.25 -10.17 -0.47
N ALA A 63 8.61 -9.72 0.61
CA ALA A 63 8.53 -10.49 1.86
C ALA A 63 7.69 -11.77 1.66
N LEU A 64 6.57 -11.67 0.94
CA LEU A 64 5.72 -12.79 0.60
C LEU A 64 6.43 -13.82 -0.29
N GLU A 65 7.18 -13.37 -1.30
CA GLU A 65 7.99 -14.25 -2.15
C GLU A 65 9.00 -15.06 -1.34
N LYS A 66 9.73 -14.38 -0.43
CA LYS A 66 10.67 -15.06 0.48
C LYS A 66 9.98 -16.08 1.38
N LEU A 67 8.79 -15.74 1.88
CA LEU A 67 7.99 -16.64 2.73
C LEU A 67 7.40 -17.85 1.96
N LYS A 68 7.29 -17.77 0.63
CA LYS A 68 6.87 -18.87 -0.26
C LYS A 68 8.05 -19.72 -0.75
N GLY A 69 9.24 -19.13 -0.83
CA GLY A 69 10.49 -19.78 -1.27
C GLY A 69 11.25 -20.52 -0.16
N ASP A 70 10.88 -20.31 1.11
CA ASP A 70 11.23 -21.14 2.27
C ASP A 70 10.20 -22.26 2.50
#